data_AF-A0A2P5CJM2-F1
#
_entry.id   AF-A0A2P5CJM2-F1
#
_cell.length_a   1.000
_cell.length_b   1.000
_cell.length_c   1.000
_cell.angle_alpha   90.00
_cell.angle_beta   90.00
_cell.angle_gamma   90.00
#
_symmetry.space_group_name_H-M   'P 1'
#
loop_
_entity.id
_entity.type
_entity.pdbx_description
1 polymer ?
#
loop_
_entity_poly.entity_id
_entity_poly.type
_entity_poly.pdbx_seq_one_letter_code
_entity_poly.pdbx_strand_id
1 'polypeptide(L)' 'MAYEERLKAAANFIRIADARAGDVRVNPEELGVTATLKPHQVEGVSWLVRRYVLGVNVVLGDEVQFLSFPENSKW' A
#
# COMPACT_ATOMS: atom_id res chain seq x y z
N MET A 1 30.46 4.79 -3.42
CA MET A 1 30.34 5.79 -2.34
C MET A 1 29.18 6.76 -2.54
N ALA A 2 29.14 7.60 -3.59
CA ALA A 2 28.03 8.57 -3.74
C ALA A 2 26.63 7.95 -3.98
N TYR A 3 26.55 6.79 -4.66
CA TYR A 3 25.28 6.10 -4.92
C TYR A 3 24.63 5.54 -3.64
N GLU A 4 25.42 4.90 -2.79
CA GLU A 4 24.95 4.31 -1.53
C GLU A 4 24.46 5.38 -0.55
N GLU A 5 25.15 6.51 -0.48
CA GLU A 5 24.72 7.65 0.35
C GLU A 5 23.41 8.28 -0.16
N ARG A 6 23.22 8.37 -1.49
CA ARG A 6 21.94 8.78 -2.08
C ARG A 6 20.82 7.80 -1.75
N LEU A 7 21.12 6.51 -1.75
CA LEU A 7 20.15 5.47 -1.38
C LEU A 7 19.76 5.56 0.10
N LYS A 8 20.73 5.74 0.99
CA LYS A 8 20.49 5.98 2.43
C LYS A 8 19.65 7.23 2.65
N ALA A 9 19.95 8.33 1.96
CA ALA A 9 19.19 9.58 2.05
C ALA A 9 17.74 9.40 1.57
N ALA A 10 17.53 8.73 0.42
CA ALA A 10 16.19 8.44 -0.10
C ALA A 10 15.39 7.54 0.87
N ALA A 11 16.01 6.49 1.42
CA ALA A 11 15.37 5.63 2.41
C ALA A 11 14.96 6.39 3.68
N ASN A 12 15.82 7.29 4.17
CA ASN A 12 15.51 8.10 5.35
C ASN A 12 14.38 9.10 5.08
N PHE A 13 14.36 9.72 3.89
CA PHE A 13 13.29 10.61 3.48
C PHE A 13 11.94 9.91 3.44
N ILE A 14 11.89 8.72 2.82
CA ILE A 14 10.69 7.88 2.77
C ILE A 14 10.23 7.48 4.17
N ARG A 15 11.15 7.06 5.04
CA ARG A 15 10.84 6.70 6.43
C ARG A 15 10.23 7.87 7.21
N ILE A 16 10.77 9.08 7.05
CA ILE A 16 10.25 10.29 7.69
C ILE A 16 8.87 10.65 7.12
N ALA A 17 8.69 10.53 5.80
CA ALA A 17 7.40 10.78 5.16
C ALA A 17 6.33 9.79 5.64
N ASP A 18 6.66 8.50 5.76
CA ASP A 18 5.75 7.48 6.30
C ASP A 18 5.37 7.78 7.76
N ALA A 19 6.32 8.20 8.60
CA ALA A 19 6.04 8.54 9.99
C ALA A 19 5.10 9.75 10.16
N ARG A 20 5.12 10.71 9.21
CA ARG A 20 4.22 11.88 9.21
C ARG A 20 2.83 11.57 8.68
N ALA A 21 2.66 10.47 7.96
CA ALA A 21 1.47 10.19 7.18
C ALA A 21 0.42 9.33 7.90
N GLY A 22 0.67 8.97 9.17
CA GLY A 22 -0.18 8.06 9.96
C GLY A 22 -1.65 8.46 10.06
N ASP A 23 -2.01 9.72 9.80
CA ASP A 23 -3.36 10.25 10.02
C ASP A 23 -4.21 10.42 8.75
N VAL A 24 -3.63 10.44 7.55
CA VAL A 24 -4.39 10.70 6.30
C VAL A 24 -4.66 9.39 5.57
N ARG A 25 -5.88 8.87 5.73
CA ARG A 25 -6.41 7.72 4.99
C ARG A 25 -7.13 8.21 3.74
N VAL A 26 -6.93 7.52 2.62
CA VAL A 26 -7.72 7.80 1.41
C VAL A 26 -9.17 7.37 1.62
N ASN A 27 -10.09 8.17 1.09
CA ASN A 27 -11.49 7.77 0.98
C ASN A 27 -11.67 6.95 -0.31
N PRO A 28 -11.99 5.65 -0.25
CA PRO A 28 -12.16 4.82 -1.44
C PRO A 28 -13.26 5.33 -2.38
N GLU A 29 -14.30 5.95 -1.84
CA GLU A 29 -15.42 6.49 -2.62
C GLU A 29 -14.98 7.66 -3.51
N GLU A 30 -14.11 8.53 -3.00
CA GLU A 30 -13.52 9.64 -3.77
C GLU A 30 -12.60 9.15 -4.89
N LEU A 31 -12.02 7.95 -4.72
CA LEU A 31 -11.21 7.29 -5.74
C LEU A 31 -12.05 6.52 -6.77
N GLY A 32 -13.38 6.55 -6.66
CA GLY A 32 -14.28 5.81 -7.54
C GLY A 32 -14.23 4.30 -7.35
N VAL A 33 -13.74 3.82 -6.19
CA VAL A 33 -13.71 2.39 -5.87
C VAL A 33 -15.14 1.95 -5.53
N THR A 34 -15.70 1.10 -6.39
CA THR A 34 -17.07 0.59 -6.22
C THR A 34 -17.15 -0.64 -5.30
N ALA A 35 -16.01 -1.19 -4.91
CA ALA A 35 -15.90 -2.36 -4.04
C ALA A 35 -15.65 -1.95 -2.58
N THR A 36 -16.26 -2.67 -1.64
CA THR A 36 -15.99 -2.47 -0.21
C THR A 36 -14.58 -2.97 0.13
N LEU A 37 -13.68 -2.05 0.47
CA LEU A 37 -12.33 -2.36 0.90
C LEU A 37 -12.29 -2.69 2.40
N LYS A 38 -11.54 -3.74 2.76
CA LYS A 38 -11.19 -4.01 4.16
C LYS A 38 -10.25 -2.93 4.70
N PRO A 39 -10.19 -2.70 6.03
CA PRO A 39 -9.31 -1.68 6.61
C PRO A 39 -7.85 -1.76 6.15
N HIS A 40 -7.25 -2.95 6.11
CA HIS A 40 -5.88 -3.14 5.63
C HIS A 40 -5.71 -2.83 4.13
N GLN A 41 -6.76 -3.03 3.31
CA GLN A 41 -6.73 -2.68 1.89
C GLN A 41 -6.77 -1.16 1.72
N VAL A 42 -7.56 -0.44 2.53
CA VAL A 42 -7.56 1.03 2.56
C VAL A 42 -6.18 1.55 2.98
N GLU A 43 -5.53 0.91 3.95
CA GLU A 43 -4.17 1.25 4.36
C GLU A 43 -3.15 0.99 3.23
N GLY A 44 -3.28 -0.12 2.52
CA GLY A 44 -2.45 -0.45 1.35
C GLY A 44 -2.59 0.56 0.22
N VAL A 45 -3.82 0.95 -0.14
CA VAL A 45 -4.07 1.98 -1.16
C VAL A 45 -3.55 3.34 -0.69
N SER A 46 -3.79 3.72 0.57
CA SER A 46 -3.26 4.95 1.15
C SER A 46 -1.74 4.99 1.05
N TRP A 47 -1.07 3.86 1.33
CA TRP A 47 0.38 3.73 1.22
C TRP A 47 0.88 3.89 -0.22
N LEU A 48 0.18 3.32 -1.21
CA LEU A 48 0.53 3.45 -2.62
C LEU A 48 0.42 4.90 -3.13
N VAL A 49 -0.65 5.60 -2.77
CA VAL A 49 -0.83 7.01 -3.13
C VAL A 49 0.32 7.85 -2.56
N ARG A 50 0.75 7.58 -1.32
CA ARG A 50 1.91 8.27 -0.73
C ARG A 50 3.21 8.01 -1.48
N ARG A 51 3.45 6.75 -1.90
CA ARG A 51 4.63 6.41 -2.72
C ARG A 51 4.63 7.14 -4.06
N TYR A 52 3.46 7.23 -4.69
CA TYR A 52 3.27 8.00 -5.92
C TYR A 52 3.61 9.49 -5.71
N VAL A 53 3.09 10.13 -4.66
CA VAL A 53 3.37 11.54 -4.34
C VAL A 53 4.86 11.79 -4.06
N LEU A 54 5.54 10.82 -3.44
CA LEU A 54 6.98 10.88 -3.19
C LEU A 54 7.84 10.61 -4.43
N GLY A 55 7.23 10.23 -5.57
CA GLY A 55 7.94 9.95 -6.82
C GLY A 55 8.76 8.65 -6.78
N VAL A 56 8.37 7.69 -5.94
CA VAL A 56 9.09 6.41 -5.77
C VAL A 56 8.23 5.23 -6.21
N ASN A 57 8.84 4.38 -7.03
CA ASN A 57 8.26 3.09 -7.42
C ASN A 57 8.51 2.05 -6.33
N VAL A 58 7.53 1.17 -6.14
CA VAL A 58 7.56 0.11 -5.13
C VAL A 58 6.96 -1.18 -5.68
N VAL A 59 7.32 -2.30 -5.06
CA VAL A 59 6.71 -3.61 -5.30
C VAL A 59 5.76 -3.92 -4.15
N LEU A 60 4.52 -4.31 -4.47
CA LEU A 60 3.56 -4.83 -3.51
C LEU A 60 3.79 -6.32 -3.32
N GLY A 61 4.10 -6.73 -2.09
CA GLY A 61 4.07 -8.12 -1.67
C GLY A 61 2.92 -8.30 -0.70
N ASP A 62 1.81 -8.86 -1.15
CA ASP A 62 0.69 -9.28 -0.30
C ASP A 62 0.50 -10.78 -0.43
N GLU A 63 0.11 -11.44 0.65
CA GLU A 63 -0.10 -12.89 0.66
C GLU A 63 -1.45 -13.20 0.02
N VAL A 64 -1.45 -14.09 -0.98
CA VAL A 64 -2.68 -14.51 -1.63
C VAL A 64 -3.41 -15.48 -0.71
N GLN A 65 -4.43 -15.00 0.01
CA GLN A 65 -5.25 -15.84 0.85
C GLN A 65 -6.21 -16.65 -0.04
N PHE A 66 -5.83 -17.89 -0.37
CA PHE A 66 -6.73 -18.83 -1.02
C PHE A 66 -7.84 -19.21 -0.03
N LEU A 67 -9.06 -18.77 -0.30
CA LEU A 67 -10.24 -19.31 0.35
C LEU A 67 -10.42 -20.73 -0.20
N SER A 68 -10.21 -21.73 0.67
CA SER A 68 -10.62 -23.10 0.39
C SER A 68 -12.13 -23.13 0.23
N PHE A 69 -12.61 -23.23 -1.01
CA PHE A 69 -14.00 -23.53 -1.28
C PHE A 69 -14.28 -24.95 -0.77
N PRO A 70 -15.29 -25.17 0.09
CA PRO A 70 -15.64 -26.51 0.52
C PRO A 70 -16.06 -27.34 -0.70
N GLU A 71 -15.40 -28.48 -0.89
CA GLU A 71 -15.45 -29.39 -2.04
C GLU A 71 -16.81 -30.09 -2.25
N ASN A 72 -17.89 -29.58 -1.64
CA ASN A 72 -19.17 -30.30 -1.55
C ASN A 72 -20.40 -29.43 -1.84
N SER A 73 -20.27 -28.47 -2.76
CA SER A 73 -21.44 -27.81 -3.36
C SER A 73 -21.98 -28.72 -4.48
N LYS A 74 -22.80 -29.70 -4.11
CA LYS A 74 -23.62 -30.46 -5.07
C LYS A 74 -24.64 -29.50 -5.68
N TRP A 75 -24.49 -29.24 -6.97
CA TRP A 75 -25.56 -28.69 -7.82
C TRP A 75 -26.61 -29.77 -8.08
#